data_AF-A0A3S1Z692-F1
#
_entry.id   AF-A0A3S1Z692-F1
#
_cell.length_a   1.000
_cell.length_b   1.000
_cell.length_c   1.000
_cell.angle_alpha   90.00
_cell.angle_beta   90.00
_cell.angle_gamma   90.00
#
_symmetry.space_group_name_H-M   'P 1'
#
loop_
_entity.id
_entity.type
_entity.pdbx_description
1 polymer ?
#
loop_
_entity_poly.entity_id
_entity_poly.type
_entity_poly.pdbx_seq_one_letter_code
_entity_poly.pdbx_strand_id
1 'polypeptide(L)'
;FPVYSPMVEGVEIVRRGKVRRAKLYYLRDRRGKSARISENTGVRARKLNDEERDALNAEKARIEAEKVAAAEALAVEKAAQDAAEKKAAAEAEAAAKAAAEATPAE
;
A
#
# COMPACT_ATOMS: atom_id res chain seq x y z
N PHE A 1 -10.91 23.79 -15.42
CA PHE A 1 -10.38 24.52 -14.26
C PHE A 1 -9.67 25.76 -14.76
N PRO A 2 -9.84 26.92 -14.12
CA PRO A 2 -8.98 28.07 -14.37
C PRO A 2 -7.53 27.68 -14.07
N VAL A 3 -6.61 27.97 -14.98
CA VAL A 3 -5.20 27.55 -14.87
C VAL A 3 -4.48 28.24 -13.71
N TYR A 4 -4.91 29.45 -13.35
CA TYR A 4 -4.29 30.27 -12.30
C TYR A 4 -5.15 30.36 -11.04
N SER A 5 -5.98 29.34 -10.77
CA SER A 5 -6.75 29.31 -9.52
C SER A 5 -5.84 28.93 -8.36
N PRO A 6 -5.85 29.67 -7.22
CA PRO A 6 -5.06 29.30 -6.04
C PRO A 6 -5.54 27.99 -5.38
N MET A 7 -6.72 27.50 -5.75
CA MET A 7 -7.26 26.24 -5.25
C MET A 7 -6.67 25.00 -5.95
N VAL A 8 -5.90 25.17 -7.03
CA VAL A 8 -5.31 24.06 -7.80
C VAL A 8 -3.79 24.11 -7.65
N GLU A 9 -3.21 23.07 -7.06
CA GLU A 9 -1.75 22.95 -6.89
C GLU A 9 -1.05 22.68 -8.23
N GLY A 10 -1.56 21.73 -9.02
CA GLY A 10 -0.97 21.34 -10.29
C GLY A 10 -1.81 20.32 -11.05
N VAL A 11 -1.37 20.01 -12.27
CA VAL A 11 -1.98 18.97 -13.11
C VAL A 11 -0.89 18.01 -13.55
N GLU A 12 -1.01 16.76 -13.13
CA GLU A 12 -0.13 15.67 -13.54
C GLU A 12 -0.78 14.83 -14.64
N ILE A 13 0.03 14.35 -15.57
CA ILE A 13 -0.40 13.46 -16.64
C ILE A 13 -0.23 12.03 -16.14
N VAL A 14 -1.35 11.33 -15.94
CA VAL A 14 -1.32 9.91 -15.52
C VAL A 14 -1.13 8.97 -16.71
N ARG A 15 -1.68 9.36 -17.88
CA ARG A 15 -1.76 8.53 -19.08
C ARG A 15 -2.12 9.36 -20.30
N ARG A 16 -1.49 9.08 -21.44
CA ARG A 16 -1.86 9.70 -22.73
C ARG A 16 -2.73 8.78 -23.58
N GLY A 17 -3.96 9.23 -23.86
CA GLY A 17 -4.91 8.54 -24.74
C GLY A 17 -4.88 9.01 -26.19
N LYS A 18 -5.30 8.16 -27.13
CA LYS A 18 -5.44 8.52 -28.56
C LYS A 18 -6.85 9.02 -28.85
N VAL A 19 -6.98 10.27 -29.25
CA VAL A 19 -8.25 10.89 -29.65
C VAL A 19 -8.13 11.60 -30.99
N ARG A 20 -9.24 11.67 -31.74
CA ARG A 20 -9.31 12.35 -33.05
C ARG A 20 -9.98 13.72 -32.99
N ARG A 21 -10.77 13.99 -31.94
CA ARG A 21 -11.53 15.23 -31.76
C ARG A 21 -11.02 15.96 -30.53
N ALA A 22 -10.90 17.29 -30.60
CA ALA A 22 -10.50 18.11 -29.45
C ALA A 22 -11.60 18.17 -28.37
N LYS A 23 -12.88 18.25 -28.79
CA LYS A 23 -14.03 18.20 -27.89
C LYS A 23 -14.52 16.76 -27.77
N LEU A 24 -14.45 16.20 -26.56
CA LEU A 24 -14.80 14.81 -26.28
C LEU A 24 -16.28 14.61 -25.88
N TYR A 25 -17.19 15.47 -26.36
CA TYR A 25 -18.61 15.39 -25.99
C TYR A 25 -19.28 14.07 -26.38
N TYR A 26 -18.75 13.39 -27.41
CA TYR A 26 -19.23 12.07 -27.81
C TYR A 26 -19.07 10.98 -26.75
N LEU A 27 -18.26 11.22 -25.71
CA LEU A 27 -18.15 10.29 -24.59
C LEU A 27 -19.38 10.35 -23.68
N ARG A 28 -20.16 11.44 -23.72
CA ARG A 28 -21.37 11.59 -22.90
C ARG A 28 -22.43 10.54 -23.24
N ASP A 29 -22.53 10.19 -24.52
CA ASP A 29 -23.53 9.24 -25.02
C ASP A 29 -23.00 7.80 -25.05
N ARG A 30 -21.69 7.60 -24.84
CA ARG A 30 -21.04 6.28 -24.86
C ARG A 30 -20.93 5.73 -23.45
N ARG A 31 -21.10 4.41 -23.30
CA ARG A 31 -20.95 3.72 -22.01
C ARG A 31 -20.16 2.42 -22.13
N GLY A 32 -19.61 1.97 -21.01
CA GLY A 32 -18.83 0.75 -20.91
C GLY A 32 -17.56 0.77 -21.75
N LYS A 33 -17.26 -0.36 -22.41
CA LYS A 33 -16.04 -0.53 -23.22
C LYS A 33 -15.93 0.49 -24.37
N SER A 34 -17.07 0.97 -24.88
CA SER A 34 -17.11 1.93 -26.00
C SER A 34 -16.67 3.36 -25.62
N ALA A 35 -16.76 3.70 -24.32
CA ALA A 35 -16.32 4.99 -23.79
C ALA A 35 -14.82 4.99 -23.42
N ARG A 36 -14.19 3.80 -23.34
CA ARG A 36 -12.78 3.69 -22.95
C ARG A 36 -11.90 4.21 -24.08
N ILE A 37 -11.11 5.24 -23.79
CA ILE A 37 -10.12 5.79 -24.72
C ILE A 37 -8.89 4.87 -24.74
N SER A 38 -8.53 4.39 -25.92
CA SER A 38 -7.33 3.58 -26.12
C SER A 38 -6.06 4.40 -25.90
N GLU A 39 -4.97 3.70 -25.59
CA GLU A 39 -3.71 4.38 -25.31
C GLU A 39 -3.08 4.92 -26.59
N ASN A 40 -2.38 6.04 -26.47
CA ASN A 40 -1.63 6.54 -27.60
C ASN A 40 -0.39 5.68 -27.86
N THR A 41 -0.49 4.84 -28.88
CA THR A 41 0.56 3.92 -29.33
C THR A 41 1.60 4.58 -30.25
N GLY A 42 1.59 5.91 -30.39
CA GLY A 42 2.64 6.63 -31.11
C GLY A 42 3.98 6.53 -30.40
N VAL A 43 5.10 6.54 -31.15
CA VAL A 43 6.46 6.29 -30.62
C VAL A 43 6.79 7.20 -29.43
N ARG A 44 6.54 8.51 -29.57
CA ARG A 44 6.77 9.49 -28.51
C ARG A 44 5.85 9.29 -27.30
N ALA A 45 4.59 8.95 -27.54
CA ALA A 45 3.61 8.82 -26.48
C ALA A 45 3.80 7.54 -25.66
N ARG A 46 4.21 6.43 -26.30
CA ARG A 46 4.58 5.19 -25.58
C ARG A 46 5.71 5.43 -24.60
N LYS A 47 6.84 5.96 -25.07
CA LYS A 47 8.01 6.22 -24.22
C LYS A 47 7.63 7.02 -22.96
N LEU A 48 6.87 8.10 -23.13
CA LEU A 48 6.47 8.96 -22.02
C LEU A 48 5.47 8.26 -21.07
N ASN A 49 4.55 7.44 -21.59
CA ASN A 49 3.63 6.67 -20.76
C ASN A 49 4.33 5.52 -20.02
N ASP A 50 5.31 4.88 -20.66
CA ASP A 50 6.09 3.78 -20.11
C ASP A 50 6.98 4.31 -18.96
N GLU A 51 7.65 5.45 -19.17
CA GLU A 51 8.42 6.16 -18.13
C GLU A 51 7.56 6.54 -16.91
N GLU A 52 6.38 7.14 -17.14
CA GLU A 52 5.42 7.48 -16.07
C GLU A 52 4.97 6.21 -15.30
N ARG A 53 4.71 5.11 -16.01
CA ARG A 53 4.35 3.82 -15.39
C ARG A 53 5.48 3.22 -14.57
N ASP A 54 6.68 3.20 -15.11
CA ASP A 54 7.84 2.61 -14.46
C ASP A 54 8.18 3.37 -13.17
N ALA A 55 8.09 4.70 -13.19
CA ALA A 55 8.23 5.53 -12.00
C ALA A 55 7.17 5.21 -10.94
N LEU A 56 5.89 5.15 -11.33
CA LEU A 56 4.80 4.81 -10.41
C LEU A 56 4.94 3.39 -9.83
N ASN A 57 5.42 2.43 -10.63
CA ASN A 57 5.64 1.07 -10.17
C ASN A 57 6.82 1.00 -9.19
N ALA A 58 7.89 1.74 -9.45
CA ALA A 58 9.05 1.81 -8.56
C ALA A 58 8.69 2.44 -7.22
N GLU A 59 7.91 3.52 -7.21
CA GLU A 59 7.43 4.14 -5.97
C GLU A 59 6.53 3.19 -5.17
N LYS A 60 5.58 2.51 -5.84
CA LYS A 60 4.73 1.53 -5.19
C LYS A 60 5.54 0.38 -4.59
N ALA A 61 6.51 -0.15 -5.32
CA ALA A 61 7.37 -1.23 -4.83
C ALA A 61 8.17 -0.81 -3.58
N ARG A 62 8.64 0.44 -3.51
CA ARG A 62 9.32 0.99 -2.33
C ARG A 62 8.37 1.09 -1.14
N ILE A 63 7.18 1.68 -1.35
CA ILE A 63 6.16 1.81 -0.31
C ILE A 63 5.70 0.44 0.19
N GLU A 64 5.54 -0.53 -0.71
CA GLU A 64 5.20 -1.91 -0.36
C GLU A 64 6.33 -2.59 0.41
N ALA A 65 7.59 -2.42 0.00
CA ALA A 65 8.74 -2.95 0.74
C ALA A 65 8.86 -2.35 2.15
N GLU A 66 8.64 -1.04 2.30
CA GLU A 66 8.63 -0.37 3.61
C GLU A 66 7.47 -0.86 4.48
N LYS A 67 6.28 -1.06 3.90
CA LYS A 67 5.12 -1.61 4.62
C LYS A 67 5.33 -3.07 5.02
N VAL A 68 5.95 -3.88 4.15
CA VAL A 68 6.30 -5.28 4.44
C VAL A 68 7.35 -5.33 5.54
N ALA A 69 8.40 -4.51 5.48
CA ALA A 69 9.41 -4.40 6.52
C ALA A 69 8.81 -3.91 7.86
N ALA A 70 7.90 -2.94 7.83
CA ALA A 70 7.19 -2.47 9.03
C ALA A 70 6.25 -3.56 9.60
N ALA A 71 5.59 -4.35 8.74
CA ALA A 71 4.74 -5.46 9.17
C ALA A 71 5.56 -6.61 9.76
N GLU A 72 6.72 -6.93 9.17
CA GLU A 72 7.66 -7.93 9.68
C GLU A 72 8.25 -7.49 11.03
N ALA A 73 8.62 -6.21 11.18
CA ALA A 73 9.10 -5.67 12.46
C ALA A 73 8.02 -5.75 13.57
N LEU A 74 6.78 -5.38 13.26
CA LEU A 74 5.66 -5.48 14.20
C LEU A 74 5.30 -6.94 14.53
N ALA A 75 5.47 -7.87 13.59
CA ALA A 75 5.26 -9.30 13.82
C ALA A 75 6.35 -9.89 14.72
N VAL A 76 7.60 -9.45 14.58
CA VAL A 76 8.72 -9.86 15.45
C VAL A 76 8.54 -9.32 16.86
N GLU A 77 8.11 -8.06 17.02
CA GLU A 77 7.80 -7.48 18.34
C GLU A 77 6.62 -8.19 19.02
N LYS A 78 5.54 -8.49 18.29
CA LYS A 78 4.41 -9.26 18.84
C LYS A 78 4.81 -10.68 19.22
N ALA A 79 5.59 -11.37 18.39
CA ALA A 79 6.10 -12.71 18.71
C ALA A 79 7.02 -12.71 19.95
N ALA A 80 7.77 -11.62 20.20
CA ALA A 80 8.57 -11.46 21.40
C ALA A 80 7.71 -11.18 22.65
N GLN A 81 6.62 -10.43 22.52
CA GLN A 81 5.64 -10.20 23.58
C GLN A 81 4.87 -11.49 23.95
N ASP A 82 4.41 -12.24 22.95
CA ASP A 82 3.75 -13.55 23.15
C ASP A 82 4.72 -14.56 23.80
N ALA A 83 6.01 -14.50 23.49
CA ALA A 83 7.02 -15.33 24.14
C ALA A 83 7.32 -14.88 25.59
N ALA A 84 7.29 -13.57 25.86
CA ALA A 84 7.45 -13.01 27.20
C ALA A 84 6.25 -13.31 28.10
N GLU A 85 5.03 -13.23 27.59
CA GLU A 85 3.80 -13.62 28.31
C GLU A 85 3.77 -15.13 28.59
N LYS A 86 4.24 -15.98 27.66
CA LYS A 86 4.40 -17.42 27.92
C LYS A 86 5.49 -17.73 28.94
N LYS A 87 6.56 -16.92 28.99
CA LYS A 87 7.61 -17.05 30.01
C LYS A 87 7.14 -16.57 31.38
N ALA A 88 6.33 -15.53 31.43
CA ALA A 88 5.65 -15.06 32.65
C ALA A 88 4.57 -16.05 33.14
N ALA A 89 3.86 -16.72 32.23
CA ALA A 89 2.95 -17.81 32.58
C ALA A 89 3.68 -19.06 33.11
N ALA A 90 4.87 -19.37 32.56
CA ALA A 90 5.72 -20.46 33.04
C ALA A 90 6.40 -20.15 34.39
N GLU A 91 6.76 -18.89 34.65
CA GLU A 91 7.24 -18.46 35.99
C GLU A 91 6.10 -18.39 37.02
N ALA A 92 4.87 -18.09 36.61
CA ALA A 92 3.68 -18.19 37.48
C ALA A 92 3.31 -19.65 37.80
N GLU A 93 3.48 -20.59 36.86
CA GLU A 93 3.30 -22.03 37.10
C GLU A 93 4.45 -22.62 37.96
N ALA A 94 5.68 -22.11 37.81
CA ALA A 94 6.81 -22.48 38.67
C ALA A 94 6.68 -21.93 40.10
N ALA A 95 6.12 -20.72 40.28
CA ALA A 95 5.80 -20.18 41.61
C ALA A 95 4.64 -20.92 42.29
N ALA A 96 3.65 -21.40 41.52
CA ALA A 96 2.59 -22.26 42.04
C ALA A 96 3.09 -23.68 42.43
N LYS A 97 4.10 -24.21 41.73
CA LYS A 97 4.77 -25.47 42.11
C LYS A 97 5.74 -25.34 43.27
N ALA A 98 6.37 -24.18 43.48
CA ALA A 98 7.23 -23.92 44.64
C ALA A 98 6.45 -23.66 45.95
N ALA A 99 5.18 -23.25 45.88
CA ALA A 99 4.31 -23.12 47.05
C ALA A 99 3.68 -24.46 47.52
N ALA A 100 3.79 -25.54 46.74
CA ALA A 100 3.28 -26.87 47.11
C ALA A 100 4.32 -27.78 47.80
N GLU A 101 5.59 -27.35 47.92
CA GLU A 101 6.67 -28.09 48.60
C GLU A 101 7.17 -27.36 49.87
N ALA A 102 6.35 -26.48 50.46
CA ALA A 102 6.62 -25.85 51.75
C ALA A 102 5.40 -25.89 52.68
N THR A 103 4.88 -27.09 52.93
CA THR A 103 4.17 -27.41 54.19
C THR A 103 4.74 -28.69 54.78
N PRO A 104 5.81 -28.64 55.58
CA PRO A 104 6.08 -29.67 56.55
C PRO A 104 5.22 -29.44 57.79
N ALA A 105 4.42 -30.46 58.10
CA ALA A 105 4.05 -30.98 59.42
C ALA A 105 3.74 -30.01 60.58
N GLU A 106 2.49 -30.08 61.06
CA GLU A 106 2.19 -30.59 62.41
C GLU A 106 0.88 -31.41 62.36
#